data_AF-A0A1H3DB04-F1
#
_entry.id   AF-A0A1H3DB04-F1
#
_cell.length_a   1.000
_cell.length_b   1.000
_cell.length_c   1.000
_cell.angle_alpha   90.00
_cell.angle_beta   90.00
_cell.angle_gamma   90.00
#
_symmetry.space_group_name_H-M   'P 1'
#
loop_
_entity.id
_entity.type
_entity.pdbx_description
1 polymer ?
#
loop_
_entity_poly.entity_id
_entity_poly.type
_entity_poly.pdbx_seq_one_letter_code
_entity_poly.pdbx_strand_id
1 'polypeptide(L)'
;MTWFPRLLGIGTAAAGAVVVLRPEALASACGMGDSDGNVAPTTAVLCRGIGVRDVLSGLAMTFAPSPDTLRLAVVARATADFGDAAVLLPGDSQARSIAATLAAGRGVLCALSGLTIRSDAADEEVVKSADDQQTYVWRRGHREGRATDRMSPLRRWVSEIVEEELRDADLVD
;
A
#
# COMPACT_ATOMS: atom_id res chain seq x y z
N MET A 1 -8.11 -14.01 2.50
CA MET A 1 -7.35 -14.13 1.22
C MET A 1 -6.41 -12.94 1.02
N THR A 2 -5.09 -13.15 1.09
CA THR A 2 -4.08 -12.08 0.91
C THR A 2 -3.59 -11.91 -0.54
N TRP A 3 -3.93 -12.83 -1.44
CA TRP A 3 -3.45 -12.81 -2.83
C TRP A 3 -4.03 -11.65 -3.65
N PHE A 4 -5.29 -11.27 -3.40
CA PHE A 4 -5.96 -10.24 -4.19
C PHE A 4 -5.33 -8.85 -4.01
N PRO A 5 -5.13 -8.34 -2.78
CA PRO A 5 -4.38 -7.09 -2.57
C PRO A 5 -2.94 -7.14 -3.10
N ARG A 6 -2.29 -8.31 -3.07
CA ARG A 6 -0.93 -8.47 -3.62
C ARG A 6 -0.90 -8.36 -5.15
N LEU A 7 -1.88 -8.93 -5.84
CA LEU A 7 -2.03 -8.75 -7.29
C LEU A 7 -2.33 -7.29 -7.66
N LEU A 8 -3.18 -6.62 -6.87
CA LEU A 8 -3.40 -5.18 -7.03
C LEU A 8 -2.08 -4.39 -6.83
N GLY A 9 -1.25 -4.80 -5.87
CA GLY A 9 0.10 -4.28 -5.68
C GLY A 9 0.97 -4.42 -6.92
N ILE A 10 1.00 -5.61 -7.53
CA ILE A 10 1.77 -5.87 -8.77
C ILE A 10 1.27 -4.98 -9.91
N GLY A 11 -0.05 -4.90 -10.10
CA GLY A 11 -0.65 -4.05 -11.13
C GLY A 11 -0.33 -2.57 -10.93
N THR A 12 -0.38 -2.10 -9.68
CA THR A 12 -0.03 -0.73 -9.31
C THR A 12 1.43 -0.43 -9.59
N ALA A 13 2.34 -1.34 -9.20
CA ALA A 13 3.77 -1.16 -9.44
C ALA A 13 4.10 -1.14 -10.94
N ALA A 14 3.50 -2.04 -11.71
CA ALA A 14 3.67 -2.06 -13.16
C ALA A 14 3.14 -0.77 -13.82
N ALA A 15 1.95 -0.31 -13.43
CA ALA A 15 1.39 0.94 -13.95
C ALA A 15 2.27 2.14 -13.59
N GLY A 16 2.74 2.22 -12.34
CA GLY A 16 3.68 3.25 -11.90
C GLY A 16 4.97 3.25 -12.70
N ALA A 17 5.57 2.08 -12.96
CA ALA A 17 6.78 1.95 -13.75
C ALA A 17 6.59 2.44 -15.19
N VAL A 18 5.44 2.15 -15.80
CA VAL A 18 5.08 2.69 -17.12
C VAL A 18 5.06 4.22 -17.09
N VAL A 19 4.47 4.83 -16.05
CA VAL A 19 4.42 6.29 -15.92
C VAL A 19 5.81 6.91 -15.67
N VAL A 20 6.70 6.24 -14.94
CA VAL A 20 8.08 6.70 -14.75
C VAL A 20 8.83 6.75 -16.08
N LEU A 21 8.71 5.68 -16.87
CA LEU A 21 9.38 5.55 -18.16
C LEU A 21 8.74 6.40 -19.25
N ARG A 22 7.41 6.60 -19.19
CA ARG A 22 6.59 7.31 -20.17
C ARG A 22 5.59 8.23 -19.45
N PRO A 23 6.03 9.39 -18.94
CA PRO A 23 5.15 10.32 -18.22
C PRO A 23 3.98 10.82 -19.09
N GLU A 24 4.11 10.76 -20.41
CA GLU A 24 3.08 11.10 -21.40
C GLU A 24 1.84 10.22 -21.27
N ALA A 25 1.98 8.97 -20.82
CA ALA A 25 0.85 8.07 -20.61
C ALA A 25 -0.13 8.61 -19.55
N LEU A 26 0.39 9.19 -18.47
CA LEU A 26 -0.44 9.79 -17.42
C LEU A 26 -0.88 11.21 -17.81
N ALA A 27 0.03 12.02 -18.32
CA ALA A 27 -0.27 13.40 -18.68
C ALA A 27 -1.37 13.49 -19.76
N SER A 28 -1.32 12.64 -20.79
CA SER A 28 -2.35 12.58 -21.83
C SER A 28 -3.71 12.12 -21.27
N ALA A 29 -3.72 11.11 -20.40
CA ALA A 29 -4.94 10.65 -19.73
C ALA A 29 -5.60 11.73 -18.87
N CYS A 30 -4.81 12.66 -18.32
CA CYS A 30 -5.29 13.83 -17.59
C CYS A 30 -5.55 15.06 -18.47
N GLY A 31 -5.36 14.97 -19.80
CA GLY A 31 -5.54 16.11 -20.71
C GLY A 31 -4.50 17.22 -20.53
N MET A 32 -3.28 16.87 -20.12
CA MET A 32 -2.15 17.79 -19.89
C MET A 32 -1.07 17.75 -21.00
N GLY A 33 -1.33 17.04 -22.10
CA GLY A 33 -0.49 17.06 -23.29
C GLY A 33 -0.88 18.20 -24.23
N ASP A 34 0.06 18.65 -25.06
CA ASP A 34 -0.25 19.52 -26.19
C ASP A 34 -0.88 18.76 -27.37
N SER A 35 -1.19 19.49 -28.43
CA SER A 35 -1.79 18.96 -29.67
C SER A 35 -0.95 17.87 -30.35
N ASP A 36 0.36 17.89 -30.12
CA ASP A 36 1.34 16.96 -30.70
C ASP A 36 1.66 15.80 -29.74
N GLY A 37 1.03 15.78 -28.56
CA GLY A 37 1.22 14.77 -27.53
C GLY A 37 2.44 14.98 -26.64
N ASN A 38 3.12 16.13 -26.75
CA ASN A 38 4.24 16.45 -25.87
C ASN A 38 3.74 16.95 -24.52
N VAL A 39 4.59 16.79 -23.49
CA VAL A 39 4.28 17.15 -22.11
C VAL A 39 5.31 18.15 -21.62
N ALA A 40 4.85 19.20 -20.95
CA ALA A 40 5.73 20.18 -20.33
C ALA A 40 6.69 19.49 -19.34
N PRO A 41 7.97 19.91 -19.25
CA PRO A 41 8.96 19.27 -18.37
C PRO A 41 8.52 19.18 -16.90
N THR A 42 7.83 20.21 -16.39
CA THR A 42 7.29 20.24 -15.02
C THR A 42 6.21 19.19 -14.80
N THR A 43 5.29 19.02 -15.75
CA THR A 43 4.27 17.97 -15.72
C THR A 43 4.92 16.58 -15.80
N ALA A 44 5.95 16.42 -16.63
CA ALA A 44 6.68 15.16 -16.73
C ALA A 44 7.37 14.78 -15.40
N VAL A 45 7.94 15.75 -14.68
CA VAL A 45 8.49 15.52 -13.33
C VAL A 45 7.40 15.10 -12.34
N LEU A 46 6.25 15.78 -12.34
CA LEU A 46 5.11 15.43 -11.49
C LEU A 46 4.62 14.01 -11.78
N CYS A 47 4.41 13.66 -13.06
CA CYS A 47 3.98 12.34 -13.47
C CYS A 47 4.99 11.26 -13.03
N ARG A 48 6.29 11.49 -13.18
CA ARG A 48 7.31 10.55 -12.68
C ARG A 48 7.26 10.40 -11.17
N GLY A 49 7.05 11.48 -10.42
CA GLY A 49 6.88 11.42 -8.96
C GLY A 49 5.69 10.55 -8.55
N ILE A 50 4.54 10.71 -9.22
CA ILE A 50 3.36 9.86 -9.04
C ILE A 50 3.70 8.40 -9.39
N GLY A 51 4.38 8.17 -10.51
CA GLY A 51 4.81 6.86 -10.95
C GLY A 51 5.72 6.15 -9.94
N VAL A 52 6.73 6.85 -9.40
CA VAL A 52 7.63 6.31 -8.35
C VAL A 52 6.84 5.93 -7.10
N ARG A 53 5.92 6.79 -6.66
CA ARG A 53 5.05 6.50 -5.51
C ARG A 53 4.19 5.26 -5.75
N ASP A 54 3.64 5.11 -6.96
CA ASP A 54 2.82 3.95 -7.33
C ASP A 54 3.67 2.66 -7.40
N VAL A 55 4.92 2.74 -7.88
CA VAL A 55 5.90 1.63 -7.77
C VAL A 55 6.11 1.24 -6.32
N LEU A 56 6.51 2.18 -5.46
CA LEU A 56 6.86 1.89 -4.06
C LEU A 56 5.66 1.34 -3.28
N SER A 57 4.48 1.97 -3.41
CA SER A 57 3.26 1.51 -2.74
C SER A 57 2.78 0.16 -3.26
N GLY A 58 2.89 -0.10 -4.57
CA GLY A 58 2.59 -1.39 -5.18
C GLY A 58 3.51 -2.50 -4.67
N LEU A 59 4.82 -2.26 -4.64
CA LEU A 59 5.81 -3.19 -4.09
C LEU A 59 5.58 -3.46 -2.60
N ALA A 60 5.25 -2.44 -1.81
CA ALA A 60 4.91 -2.60 -0.40
C ALA A 60 3.69 -3.51 -0.20
N MET A 61 2.66 -3.39 -1.05
CA MET A 61 1.52 -4.31 -1.04
C MET A 61 1.91 -5.73 -1.47
N THR A 62 2.73 -5.87 -2.52
CA THR A 62 3.13 -7.17 -3.04
C THR A 62 3.98 -7.96 -2.04
N PHE A 63 4.95 -7.30 -1.41
CA PHE A 63 5.94 -7.92 -0.52
C PHE A 63 5.63 -7.78 0.97
N ALA A 64 4.42 -7.33 1.33
CA ALA A 64 4.03 -7.22 2.73
C ALA A 64 4.20 -8.57 3.47
N PRO A 65 5.02 -8.61 4.53
CA PRO A 65 5.37 -9.84 5.23
C PRO A 65 4.23 -10.37 6.11
N SER A 66 3.29 -9.51 6.52
CA SER A 66 2.18 -9.86 7.39
C SER A 66 0.85 -9.28 6.89
N PRO A 67 -0.29 -9.87 7.29
CA PRO A 67 -1.61 -9.31 7.00
C PRO A 67 -1.80 -7.88 7.50
N ASP A 68 -1.24 -7.52 8.66
CA ASP A 68 -1.35 -6.17 9.20
C ASP A 68 -0.50 -5.16 8.43
N THR A 69 0.71 -5.55 8.02
CA THR A 69 1.55 -4.73 7.12
C THR A 69 0.86 -4.54 5.77
N LEU A 70 0.21 -5.58 5.24
CA LEU A 70 -0.55 -5.51 3.99
C LEU A 70 -1.75 -4.57 4.12
N ARG A 71 -2.48 -4.60 5.24
CA ARG A 71 -3.58 -3.66 5.50
C ARG A 71 -3.09 -2.22 5.51
N LEU A 72 -1.97 -1.95 6.18
CA LEU A 72 -1.40 -0.61 6.21
C LEU A 72 -0.99 -0.13 4.80
N ALA A 73 -0.33 -1.00 4.02
CA ALA A 73 0.03 -0.69 2.64
C ALA A 73 -1.20 -0.40 1.77
N VAL A 74 -2.27 -1.19 1.92
CA VAL A 74 -3.55 -0.97 1.22
C VAL A 74 -4.22 0.34 1.63
N VAL A 75 -4.22 0.68 2.93
CA VAL A 75 -4.76 1.96 3.42
C VAL A 75 -3.98 3.13 2.83
N ALA A 76 -2.66 3.11 2.93
CA ALA A 76 -1.80 4.14 2.36
C ALA A 76 -2.05 4.30 0.85
N ARG A 77 -2.21 3.18 0.13
CA ARG A 77 -2.51 3.20 -1.30
C ARG A 77 -3.86 3.84 -1.61
N ALA A 78 -4.90 3.44 -0.90
CA ALA A 78 -6.25 3.99 -1.06
C ALA A 78 -6.28 5.49 -0.75
N THR A 79 -5.58 5.93 0.31
CA THR A 79 -5.42 7.35 0.63
C THR A 79 -4.72 8.13 -0.49
N ALA A 80 -3.65 7.57 -1.08
CA ALA A 80 -2.98 8.20 -2.21
C ALA A 80 -3.89 8.32 -3.44
N ASP A 81 -4.70 7.29 -3.74
CA ASP A 81 -5.68 7.32 -4.83
C ASP A 81 -6.77 8.39 -4.63
N PHE A 82 -7.28 8.53 -3.40
CA PHE A 82 -8.24 9.59 -3.08
C PHE A 82 -7.59 10.98 -3.12
N GLY A 83 -6.32 11.09 -2.73
CA GLY A 83 -5.53 12.31 -2.87
C GLY A 83 -5.40 12.75 -4.34
N ASP A 84 -5.07 11.81 -5.23
CA ASP A 84 -5.00 12.07 -6.67
C ASP A 84 -6.35 12.53 -7.22
N ALA A 85 -7.44 11.86 -6.82
CA ALA A 85 -8.79 12.26 -7.21
C ALA A 85 -9.11 13.68 -6.76
N ALA A 86 -8.78 14.03 -5.51
CA ALA A 86 -9.00 15.37 -4.96
C ALA A 86 -8.17 16.46 -5.66
N VAL A 87 -6.96 16.14 -6.13
CA VAL A 87 -6.12 17.07 -6.92
C VAL A 87 -6.65 17.25 -8.34
N LEU A 88 -7.21 16.20 -8.93
CA LEU A 88 -7.71 16.22 -10.31
C LEU A 88 -9.11 16.82 -10.43
N LEU A 89 -9.98 16.61 -9.43
CA LEU A 89 -11.38 17.01 -9.44
C LEU A 89 -11.64 18.52 -9.70
N PRO A 90 -10.84 19.47 -9.19
CA PRO A 90 -11.06 20.90 -9.45
C PRO A 90 -10.71 21.33 -10.88
N GLY A 91 -10.30 20.42 -11.75
CA GLY A 91 -9.96 20.74 -13.14
C GLY A 91 -11.18 20.88 -14.04
N ASP A 92 -11.20 21.91 -14.89
CA ASP A 92 -12.30 22.18 -15.82
C ASP A 92 -12.35 21.24 -17.04
N SER A 93 -11.34 20.39 -17.24
CA SER A 93 -11.30 19.50 -18.41
C SER A 93 -12.00 18.16 -18.15
N GLN A 94 -12.75 17.69 -19.14
CA GLN A 94 -13.41 16.37 -19.09
C GLN A 94 -12.41 15.24 -18.79
N ALA A 95 -11.20 15.32 -19.34
CA ALA A 95 -10.13 14.35 -19.09
C ALA A 95 -9.74 14.30 -17.60
N ARG A 96 -9.66 15.45 -16.91
CA ARG A 96 -9.36 15.50 -15.46
C ARG A 96 -10.49 14.91 -14.63
N SER A 97 -11.74 15.14 -15.00
CA SER A 97 -12.90 14.52 -14.34
C SER A 97 -12.91 12.99 -14.49
N ILE A 98 -12.58 12.49 -15.69
CA ILE A 98 -12.44 11.04 -15.93
C ILE A 98 -11.28 10.50 -15.10
N ALA A 99 -10.12 11.15 -15.13
CA ALA A 99 -8.95 10.74 -14.37
C ALA A 99 -9.21 10.75 -12.85
N ALA A 100 -9.91 11.75 -12.33
CA ALA A 100 -10.33 11.82 -10.93
C ALA A 100 -11.27 10.66 -10.56
N THR A 101 -12.22 10.32 -11.44
CA THR A 101 -13.13 9.20 -11.25
C THR A 101 -12.39 7.86 -11.25
N LEU A 102 -11.44 7.67 -12.16
CA LEU A 102 -10.59 6.47 -12.20
C LEU A 102 -9.73 6.35 -10.94
N ALA A 103 -9.13 7.46 -10.48
CA ALA A 103 -8.37 7.50 -9.24
C ALA A 103 -9.24 7.13 -8.03
N ALA A 104 -10.41 7.76 -7.88
CA ALA A 104 -11.36 7.42 -6.82
C ALA A 104 -11.82 5.95 -6.89
N GLY A 105 -12.08 5.45 -8.10
CA GLY A 105 -12.44 4.05 -8.34
C GLY A 105 -11.35 3.08 -7.88
N ARG A 106 -10.07 3.36 -8.18
CA ARG A 106 -8.94 2.59 -7.65
C ARG A 106 -8.86 2.66 -6.12
N GLY A 107 -9.08 3.85 -5.54
CA GLY A 107 -9.08 4.03 -4.08
C GLY A 107 -10.13 3.16 -3.39
N VAL A 108 -11.36 3.14 -3.92
CA VAL A 108 -12.44 2.25 -3.45
C VAL A 108 -12.06 0.79 -3.63
N LEU A 109 -11.55 0.40 -4.80
CA LEU A 109 -11.14 -0.98 -5.07
C LEU A 109 -10.05 -1.45 -4.11
N CYS A 110 -9.03 -0.62 -3.85
CA CYS A 110 -7.99 -0.90 -2.87
C CYS A 110 -8.58 -1.04 -1.47
N ALA A 111 -9.43 -0.11 -1.03
CA ALA A 111 -10.07 -0.17 0.28
C ALA A 111 -10.89 -1.46 0.46
N LEU A 112 -11.67 -1.85 -0.56
CA LEU A 112 -12.43 -3.10 -0.55
C LEU A 112 -11.53 -4.34 -0.53
N SER A 113 -10.39 -4.31 -1.23
CA SER A 113 -9.40 -5.40 -1.18
C SER A 113 -8.89 -5.61 0.25
N GLY A 114 -8.76 -4.55 1.04
CA GLY A 114 -8.33 -4.59 2.43
C GLY A 114 -9.25 -5.43 3.33
N LEU A 115 -10.55 -5.50 3.01
CA LEU A 115 -11.53 -6.30 3.74
C LEU A 115 -11.27 -7.80 3.58
N THR A 116 -10.67 -8.23 2.47
CA THR A 116 -10.35 -9.63 2.19
C THR A 116 -9.17 -10.17 3.00
N ILE A 117 -8.40 -9.27 3.63
CA ILE A 117 -7.26 -9.61 4.49
C ILE A 117 -7.73 -10.15 5.87
N ARG A 118 -9.02 -10.03 6.21
CA ARG A 118 -9.56 -10.48 7.51
C ARG A 118 -10.29 -11.84 7.47
N SER A 119 -10.59 -12.36 6.29
CA SER A 119 -11.41 -13.58 6.17
C SER A 119 -10.70 -14.86 6.63
N ASP A 120 -9.37 -14.90 6.70
CA ASP A 120 -8.65 -16.12 7.07
C ASP A 120 -8.35 -16.19 8.59
N ALA A 121 -8.20 -15.04 9.25
CA ALA A 121 -7.81 -14.98 10.67
C ALA A 121 -8.96 -15.36 11.63
N ALA A 122 -10.22 -15.14 11.26
CA ALA A 122 -11.36 -15.54 12.07
C ALA A 122 -11.58 -17.06 12.04
N ASP A 123 -11.34 -17.69 10.88
CA ASP A 123 -11.43 -19.14 10.74
C ASP A 123 -10.22 -19.83 11.39
N GLU A 124 -9.03 -19.22 11.30
CA GLU A 124 -7.84 -19.70 11.98
C GLU A 124 -7.89 -19.46 13.51
N GLU A 125 -8.45 -18.35 14.01
CA GLU A 125 -8.69 -18.14 15.45
C GLU A 125 -9.74 -19.11 16.01
N VAL A 126 -10.80 -19.45 15.26
CA VAL A 126 -11.80 -20.43 15.72
C VAL A 126 -11.20 -21.84 15.77
N VAL A 127 -10.42 -22.23 14.74
CA VAL A 127 -9.72 -23.52 14.71
C VAL A 127 -8.62 -23.58 15.77
N LYS A 128 -7.88 -22.50 15.95
CA LYS A 128 -6.80 -22.41 16.94
C LYS A 128 -7.34 -22.20 18.35
N SER A 129 -8.51 -21.61 18.55
CA SER A 129 -9.22 -21.55 19.85
C SER A 129 -9.74 -22.93 20.27
N ALA A 130 -10.16 -23.77 19.31
CA ALA A 130 -10.55 -25.15 19.60
C ALA A 130 -9.33 -25.99 20.02
N ASP A 131 -8.18 -25.80 19.36
CA ASP A 131 -6.92 -26.49 19.67
C ASP A 131 -6.22 -25.92 20.93
N ASP A 132 -6.26 -24.59 21.13
CA ASP A 132 -5.70 -23.91 22.30
C ASP A 132 -6.52 -24.20 23.54
N GLN A 133 -7.85 -24.40 23.50
CA GLN A 133 -8.58 -24.84 24.70
C GLN A 133 -8.13 -26.24 25.15
N GLN A 134 -7.89 -27.14 24.20
CA GLN A 134 -7.42 -28.49 24.48
C GLN A 134 -5.98 -28.46 25.02
N THR A 135 -5.16 -27.54 24.52
CA THR A 135 -3.77 -27.33 24.97
C THR A 135 -3.68 -26.51 26.26
N TYR A 136 -4.59 -25.57 26.52
CA TYR A 136 -4.64 -24.75 27.75
C TYR A 136 -4.97 -25.60 28.98
N VAL A 137 -5.90 -26.56 28.85
CA VAL A 137 -6.19 -27.52 29.93
C VAL A 137 -4.93 -28.33 30.27
N TRP A 138 -4.08 -28.61 29.28
CA TRP A 138 -2.82 -29.33 29.47
C TRP A 138 -1.69 -28.44 30.01
N ARG A 139 -1.61 -27.17 29.60
CA ARG A 139 -0.49 -26.25 29.92
C ARG A 139 -0.70 -25.39 31.16
N ARG A 140 -1.93 -25.24 31.67
CA ARG A 140 -2.23 -24.51 32.91
C ARG A 140 -1.58 -25.12 34.14
N GLY A 141 -1.15 -26.39 34.08
CA GLY A 141 -0.34 -27.01 35.11
C GLY A 141 1.13 -26.56 35.17
N HIS A 142 1.65 -25.81 34.17
CA HIS A 142 3.12 -25.72 34.00
C HIS A 142 3.74 -24.33 33.77
N ARG A 143 2.99 -23.22 33.69
CA ARG A 143 3.57 -21.93 33.28
C ARG A 143 3.04 -20.68 33.99
N GLU A 144 2.95 -20.73 35.31
CA GLU A 144 3.08 -19.50 36.12
C GLU A 144 4.58 -19.16 36.20
N GLY A 145 5.09 -18.34 35.27
CA GLY A 145 6.47 -17.87 35.36
C GLY A 145 7.12 -17.48 34.04
N ARG A 146 6.70 -16.35 33.48
CA ARG A 146 7.56 -15.34 32.81
C ARG A 146 6.68 -14.43 31.94
N ALA A 147 6.24 -13.34 32.55
CA ALA A 147 5.82 -12.16 31.84
C ALA A 147 7.02 -11.21 31.79
N THR A 148 7.49 -10.90 30.58
CA THR A 148 7.96 -9.56 30.12
C THR A 148 8.65 -9.77 28.77
N ASP A 149 8.05 -9.26 27.69
CA ASP A 149 8.62 -8.18 26.89
C ASP A 149 7.65 -7.90 25.73
N ARG A 150 7.02 -6.73 25.72
CA ARG A 150 5.85 -6.44 24.85
C ARG A 150 6.09 -5.17 24.05
N MET A 151 7.12 -5.17 23.20
CA MET A 151 7.16 -4.27 22.04
C MET A 151 6.36 -4.88 20.90
N SER A 152 5.51 -4.08 20.26
CA SER A 152 4.73 -4.55 19.10
C SER A 152 5.67 -4.83 17.92
N PRO A 153 5.48 -5.93 17.17
CA PRO A 153 6.31 -6.27 16.01
C PRO A 153 6.43 -5.14 14.98
N LEU A 154 5.39 -4.30 14.88
CA LEU A 154 5.34 -3.12 14.03
C LEU A 154 6.33 -2.02 14.44
N ARG A 155 6.48 -1.74 15.74
CA ARG A 155 7.45 -0.73 16.20
C ARG A 155 8.88 -1.20 15.96
N ARG A 156 9.14 -2.51 16.10
CA ARG A 156 10.44 -3.11 15.81
C ARG A 156 10.77 -2.99 14.32
N TRP A 157 9.87 -3.42 13.44
CA TRP A 157 10.12 -3.36 11.99
C TRP A 157 10.31 -1.95 11.45
N VAL A 158 9.53 -0.98 11.94
CA VAL A 158 9.66 0.43 11.52
C VAL A 158 10.97 1.04 12.04
N SER A 159 11.40 0.72 13.26
CA SER A 159 12.67 1.22 13.78
C SER A 159 13.86 0.62 13.04
N GLU A 160 13.82 -0.67 12.71
CA GLU A 160 14.88 -1.33 11.94
C GLU A 160 15.10 -0.69 10.56
N ILE A 161 14.02 -0.42 9.81
CA ILE A 161 14.12 0.23 8.49
C ILE A 161 14.64 1.67 8.60
N VAL A 162 14.15 2.42 9.59
CA VAL A 162 14.55 3.81 9.79
C VAL A 162 16.01 3.90 10.26
N GLU A 163 16.45 3.00 11.14
CA GLU A 163 17.84 2.95 11.59
C GLU A 163 18.81 2.52 10.48
N GLU A 164 18.41 1.58 9.61
CA GLU A 164 19.25 1.14 8.49
C GLU A 164 19.48 2.26 7.48
N GLU A 165 18.43 3.00 7.10
CA GLU A 165 18.54 4.16 6.22
C GLU A 165 19.29 5.34 6.85
N LEU A 166 19.10 5.60 8.15
CA LEU A 166 19.81 6.66 8.85
C LEU A 166 21.31 6.35 9.02
N ARG A 167 21.67 5.06 9.13
CA ARG A 167 23.06 4.61 9.20
C ARG A 167 23.74 4.70 7.83
N ASP A 168 23.04 4.35 6.75
CA ASP A 168 23.55 4.51 5.38
C ASP A 168 23.71 6.00 4.98
N ALA A 169 22.97 6.89 5.63
CA ALA A 169 23.08 8.34 5.46
C ALA A 169 24.12 9.02 6.38
N ASP A 170 24.84 8.27 7.23
CA ASP A 170 25.83 8.78 8.19
C ASP A 170 25.24 9.80 9.20
N LEU A 171 23.94 9.65 9.53
CA LEU A 171 23.19 10.58 10.38
C LEU A 171 23.04 10.10 11.83
N VAL A 172 23.44 8.87 12.14
CA VAL A 172 23.39 8.26 13.49
C VAL A 172 24.61 7.33 13.65
N ASP A 173 25.39 7.53 14.72
CA ASP A 173 26.56 6.71 15.09
C ASP A 173 26.18 5.31 15.63
#